data_AF-A0A1B9GH56-F1
#
_entry.id   AF-A0A1B9GH56-F1
#
_cell.length_a   1.000
_cell.length_b   1.000
_cell.length_c   1.000
_cell.angle_alpha   90.00
_cell.angle_beta   90.00
_cell.angle_gamma   90.00
#
_symmetry.space_group_name_H-M   'P 1'
#
loop_
_entity.id
_entity.type
_entity.pdbx_description
1 polymer ?
#
loop_
_entity_poly.entity_id
_entity_poly.type
_entity_poly.pdbx_seq_one_letter_code
_entity_poly.pdbx_strand_id
1 'polypeptide(L)'
;MSNPVDGHYAEPVQGKEMSDAEKGDTYSYTPSAIKENVRDIPADTYEVDPFSAQAEENAEDYVDFRSMGWVQAGLVATAENIAVGVLSFPSVFLRLGIVGGLIATLGLAALAYITCWIMIDFKMKHMGVMHYGDAGAVMFGPWGRRILGTGMVLKSIGLAGSHVLVGKQAINTLSSNAICSVWYALIIAIVSVMMSYSREFGKLAALSWISVSAILIASMITIVGTGVQDPSNLVVNHVPIEWHAFPTEASLIDIIGALTNIVFAYGGNMAVFSFCSEMRNPNDFKKSFGITQGLGAIVYCIVGATVYVFGGQYTASPALTMTTKPVRITAYAFALVTIMISGVVGANVGAKYLYIVTFRKSKLLTSNNIRAKLGWIGLVTFVWTAAFVLAELIPFFNQLLTIVSSLFSVWFSFGLCGVIWFYNVHPWFAKPGEERNLNGIWKKVFFACAVVSIVLSAAITPLGLYSAAEGIKQGYSKGTFKHPFSCS
;
A
#
# COMPACT_ATOMS: atom_id res chain seq x y z
N MET A 1 7.77 -29.56 -54.19
CA MET A 1 8.28 -28.22 -53.89
C MET A 1 7.82 -27.87 -52.49
N SER A 2 8.68 -28.10 -51.51
CA SER A 2 8.40 -28.03 -50.08
C SER A 2 9.55 -27.26 -49.43
N ASN A 3 9.26 -26.06 -48.93
CA ASN A 3 10.17 -25.29 -48.09
C ASN A 3 9.70 -25.43 -46.63
N PRO A 4 10.53 -25.98 -45.72
CA PRO A 4 10.38 -25.72 -44.30
C PRO A 4 11.08 -24.39 -43.97
N VAL A 5 10.39 -23.54 -43.19
CA VAL A 5 10.99 -22.35 -42.58
C VAL A 5 11.49 -22.76 -41.20
N ASP A 6 12.81 -22.74 -41.03
CA ASP A 6 13.50 -22.94 -39.76
C ASP A 6 13.13 -21.84 -38.77
N GLY A 7 12.55 -22.24 -37.63
CA GLY A 7 12.35 -21.37 -36.47
C GLY A 7 13.58 -21.46 -35.56
N HIS A 8 14.40 -20.40 -35.55
CA HIS A 8 15.45 -20.23 -34.55
C HIS A 8 14.82 -20.09 -33.15
N TYR A 9 15.06 -21.09 -32.30
CA TYR A 9 14.83 -21.01 -30.86
C TYR A 9 15.97 -20.23 -30.21
N ALA A 10 15.65 -19.29 -29.31
CA ALA A 10 16.63 -18.72 -28.39
C ALA A 10 16.75 -19.65 -27.18
N GLU A 11 17.97 -20.15 -26.92
CA GLU A 11 18.33 -20.93 -25.75
C GLU A 11 18.22 -20.11 -24.45
N PRO A 12 18.00 -20.76 -23.28
CA PRO A 12 17.93 -20.08 -22.00
C PRO A 12 19.29 -19.45 -21.66
N VAL A 13 19.28 -18.14 -21.40
CA VAL A 13 20.49 -17.32 -21.18
C VAL A 13 21.28 -17.84 -19.97
N GLN A 14 22.39 -18.53 -20.25
CA GLN A 14 23.40 -18.89 -19.28
C GLN A 14 24.35 -17.71 -19.01
N GLY A 15 24.39 -17.26 -17.75
CA GLY A 15 25.60 -16.91 -17.00
C GLY A 15 26.55 -15.79 -17.44
N LYS A 16 26.40 -15.16 -18.62
CA LYS A 16 27.47 -14.29 -19.16
C LYS A 16 27.20 -12.81 -19.37
N GLU A 17 26.03 -12.28 -18.99
CA GLU A 17 25.70 -10.85 -19.17
C GLU A 17 25.37 -10.13 -17.85
N MET A 18 26.14 -10.36 -16.79
CA MET A 18 26.10 -9.50 -15.60
C MET A 18 27.03 -8.27 -15.74
N SER A 19 27.80 -8.15 -16.83
CA SER A 19 28.59 -6.95 -17.16
C SER A 19 27.82 -5.93 -17.99
N ASP A 20 26.78 -6.35 -18.70
CA ASP A 20 26.16 -5.48 -19.72
C ASP A 20 24.95 -4.69 -19.19
N ALA A 21 24.59 -4.91 -17.92
CA ALA A 21 23.62 -4.09 -17.19
C ALA A 21 24.11 -2.65 -16.88
N GLU A 22 25.36 -2.31 -17.24
CA GLU A 22 25.90 -0.94 -17.15
C GLU A 22 25.62 -0.07 -18.40
N LYS A 23 25.00 -0.62 -19.45
CA LYS A 23 24.52 0.18 -20.59
C LYS A 23 23.01 0.05 -20.69
N GLY A 24 22.33 1.19 -20.67
CA GLY A 24 20.87 1.33 -20.51
C GLY A 24 20.01 0.78 -21.64
N ASP A 25 20.15 -0.50 -22.00
CA ASP A 25 19.33 -1.14 -23.00
C ASP A 25 18.00 -1.63 -22.37
N THR A 26 16.92 -1.09 -22.90
CA THR A 26 15.53 -1.45 -22.56
C THR A 26 15.27 -2.91 -22.92
N TYR A 27 15.12 -3.77 -21.92
CA TYR A 27 14.57 -5.12 -22.09
C TYR A 27 13.14 -5.03 -22.65
N SER A 28 13.00 -5.22 -23.96
CA SER A 28 11.74 -5.37 -24.66
C SER A 28 11.24 -6.81 -24.49
N TYR A 29 10.19 -7.02 -23.71
CA TYR A 29 9.50 -8.30 -23.61
C TYR A 29 8.63 -8.52 -24.86
N THR A 30 8.98 -9.53 -25.67
CA THR A 30 8.06 -10.15 -26.61
C THR A 30 7.31 -11.28 -25.89
N PRO A 31 5.96 -11.28 -25.87
CA PRO A 31 5.22 -12.41 -25.32
C PRO A 31 5.58 -13.65 -26.13
N SER A 32 6.24 -14.63 -25.52
CA SER A 32 6.29 -15.97 -26.09
C SER A 32 4.86 -16.50 -26.10
N ALA A 33 4.26 -16.60 -27.28
CA ALA A 33 2.96 -17.21 -27.48
C ALA A 33 3.08 -18.71 -27.15
N ILE A 34 2.86 -19.07 -25.88
CA ILE A 34 2.78 -20.47 -25.48
C ILE A 34 1.42 -20.98 -25.95
N LYS A 35 1.45 -21.84 -26.97
CA LYS A 35 0.28 -22.49 -27.59
C LYS A 35 -0.28 -23.65 -26.75
N GLU A 36 -0.29 -23.52 -25.43
CA GLU A 36 -0.87 -24.54 -24.54
C GLU A 36 -2.19 -24.05 -23.96
N ASN A 37 -3.16 -24.95 -23.85
CA ASN A 37 -4.46 -24.66 -23.25
C ASN A 37 -4.24 -24.23 -21.80
N VAL A 38 -4.84 -23.13 -21.35
CA VAL A 38 -4.56 -22.55 -20.01
C VAL A 38 -4.90 -23.51 -18.87
N ARG A 39 -5.78 -24.48 -19.13
CA ARG A 39 -6.13 -25.58 -18.21
C ARG A 39 -4.99 -26.57 -17.99
N ASP A 40 -4.09 -26.69 -18.96
CA ASP A 40 -3.01 -27.68 -19.01
C ASP A 40 -1.69 -27.12 -18.45
N ILE A 41 -1.58 -25.79 -18.27
CA ILE A 41 -0.45 -25.16 -17.60
C ILE A 41 -0.43 -25.61 -16.12
N PRO A 42 0.64 -26.27 -15.65
CA PRO A 42 0.77 -26.64 -14.24
C PRO A 42 0.60 -25.41 -13.34
N ALA A 43 -0.14 -25.55 -12.24
CA ALA A 43 -0.44 -24.44 -11.33
C ALA A 43 0.81 -23.81 -10.68
N ASP A 44 1.95 -24.49 -10.83
CA ASP A 44 3.23 -24.22 -10.19
C ASP A 44 4.22 -23.55 -11.16
N THR A 45 3.83 -23.34 -12.43
CA THR A 45 4.66 -22.67 -13.43
C THR A 45 4.47 -21.16 -13.34
N TYR A 46 5.40 -20.47 -12.68
CA TYR A 46 5.39 -18.99 -12.52
C TYR A 46 6.22 -18.26 -13.58
N GLU A 47 6.46 -18.90 -14.72
CA GLU A 47 7.14 -18.30 -15.87
C GLU A 47 6.15 -17.61 -16.82
N VAL A 48 4.89 -18.06 -16.82
CA VAL A 48 3.84 -17.58 -17.74
C VAL A 48 2.89 -16.63 -17.02
N ASP A 49 2.58 -15.49 -17.64
CA ASP A 49 1.56 -14.56 -17.12
C ASP A 49 0.14 -15.09 -17.42
N PRO A 50 -0.70 -15.33 -16.40
CA PRO A 50 -2.06 -15.82 -16.58
C PRO A 50 -2.99 -14.85 -17.34
N PHE A 51 -2.75 -13.54 -17.33
CA PHE A 51 -3.54 -12.60 -18.13
C PHE A 51 -3.25 -12.75 -19.62
N SER A 52 -1.97 -12.78 -19.99
CA SER A 52 -1.56 -12.91 -21.39
C SER A 52 -1.85 -14.30 -21.95
N ALA A 53 -1.77 -15.36 -21.14
CA ALA A 53 -2.04 -16.72 -21.57
C ALA A 53 -3.50 -16.93 -22.04
N GLN A 54 -4.45 -16.14 -21.54
CA GLN A 54 -5.88 -16.26 -21.88
C GLN A 54 -6.32 -15.36 -23.05
N ALA A 55 -5.41 -14.60 -23.66
CA ALA A 55 -5.74 -13.63 -24.71
C ALA A 55 -6.34 -14.29 -25.96
N GLU A 56 -5.72 -15.37 -26.45
CA GLU A 56 -6.21 -16.10 -27.63
C GLU A 56 -7.47 -16.92 -27.32
N GLU A 57 -7.55 -17.54 -26.13
CA GLU A 57 -8.65 -18.43 -25.76
C GLU A 57 -9.99 -17.68 -25.51
N ASN A 58 -9.92 -16.40 -25.16
CA ASN A 58 -11.07 -15.53 -24.88
C ASN A 58 -11.25 -14.41 -25.91
N ALA A 59 -10.73 -14.56 -27.13
CA ALA A 59 -10.63 -13.48 -28.13
C ALA A 59 -11.90 -12.62 -28.33
N GLU A 60 -13.10 -13.19 -28.21
CA GLU A 60 -14.38 -12.46 -28.37
C GLU A 60 -14.79 -11.61 -27.14
N ASP A 61 -14.33 -11.94 -25.94
CA ASP A 61 -14.74 -11.32 -24.66
C ASP A 61 -13.55 -10.97 -23.74
N TYR A 62 -12.35 -10.88 -24.33
CA TYR A 62 -11.09 -10.68 -23.60
C TYR A 62 -10.95 -9.24 -23.11
N VAL A 63 -10.68 -9.10 -21.82
CA VAL A 63 -10.29 -7.85 -21.18
C VAL A 63 -8.77 -7.81 -21.06
N ASP A 64 -8.14 -6.85 -21.73
CA ASP A 64 -6.70 -6.63 -21.61
C ASP A 64 -6.33 -5.93 -20.30
N PHE A 65 -5.79 -6.71 -19.36
CA PHE A 65 -5.31 -6.20 -18.08
C PHE A 65 -3.93 -5.54 -18.18
N ARG A 66 -3.11 -5.82 -19.20
CA ARG A 66 -1.77 -5.22 -19.38
C ARG A 66 -1.83 -3.87 -20.10
N SER A 67 -2.75 -3.01 -19.69
CA SER A 67 -3.04 -1.74 -20.36
C SER A 67 -2.27 -0.55 -19.80
N MET A 68 -1.62 -0.68 -18.63
CA MET A 68 -1.10 0.45 -17.87
C MET A 68 0.31 0.86 -18.31
N GLY A 69 0.50 2.16 -18.60
CA GLY A 69 1.82 2.77 -18.76
C GLY A 69 2.44 3.17 -17.41
N TRP A 70 3.74 3.49 -17.39
CA TRP A 70 4.46 3.84 -16.16
C TRP A 70 3.91 5.10 -15.46
N VAL A 71 3.47 6.11 -16.21
CA VAL A 71 2.84 7.31 -15.62
C VAL A 71 1.53 6.97 -14.94
N GLN A 72 0.67 6.20 -15.60
CA GLN A 72 -0.60 5.74 -15.03
C GLN A 72 -0.37 4.90 -13.77
N ALA A 73 0.61 3.99 -13.81
CA ALA A 73 1.00 3.19 -12.65
C ALA A 73 1.51 4.06 -11.49
N GLY A 74 2.31 5.09 -11.80
CA GLY A 74 2.78 6.06 -10.81
C GLY A 74 1.64 6.85 -10.18
N LEU A 75 0.64 7.28 -10.97
CA LEU A 75 -0.54 7.97 -10.46
C LEU A 75 -1.37 7.09 -9.53
N VAL A 76 -1.65 5.85 -9.92
CA VAL A 76 -2.39 4.88 -9.09
C VAL A 76 -1.61 4.57 -7.80
N ALA A 77 -0.31 4.30 -7.90
CA ALA A 77 0.54 4.06 -6.73
C ALA A 77 0.63 5.29 -5.81
N THR A 78 0.62 6.49 -6.37
CA THR A 78 0.66 7.74 -5.60
C THR A 78 -0.66 7.99 -4.88
N ALA A 79 -1.80 7.78 -5.54
CA ALA A 79 -3.11 7.86 -4.89
C ALA A 79 -3.26 6.82 -3.78
N GLU A 80 -2.68 5.64 -3.94
CA GLU A 80 -2.64 4.61 -2.89
C GLU A 80 -1.76 5.02 -1.69
N ASN A 81 -0.53 5.48 -1.92
CA ASN A 81 0.37 5.82 -0.81
C ASN A 81 -0.01 7.16 -0.14
N ILE A 82 -0.23 8.22 -0.93
CA ILE A 82 -0.56 9.56 -0.43
C ILE A 82 -2.06 9.67 -0.23
N ALA A 83 -2.52 9.05 0.85
CA ALA A 83 -3.91 9.01 1.21
C ALA A 83 -4.10 9.32 2.69
N VAL A 84 -4.83 8.47 3.39
CA VAL A 84 -5.17 8.64 4.81
C VAL A 84 -3.91 8.71 5.71
N GLY A 85 -2.78 8.11 5.30
CA GLY A 85 -1.51 8.14 6.02
C GLY A 85 -1.01 9.56 6.35
N VAL A 86 -1.16 10.52 5.42
CA VAL A 86 -0.71 11.92 5.62
C VAL A 86 -1.35 12.56 6.86
N LEU A 87 -2.59 12.17 7.17
CA LEU A 87 -3.35 12.73 8.28
C LEU A 87 -2.82 12.28 9.65
N SER A 88 -1.96 11.27 9.70
CA SER A 88 -1.30 10.79 10.92
C SER A 88 0.05 11.48 11.18
N PHE A 89 0.65 12.12 10.18
CA PHE A 89 2.03 12.63 10.29
C PHE A 89 2.22 13.69 11.37
N PRO A 90 1.30 14.64 11.64
CA PRO A 90 1.52 15.57 12.73
C PRO A 90 1.74 14.86 14.08
N SER A 91 1.06 13.73 14.32
CA SER A 91 1.29 12.91 15.52
C SER A 91 2.64 12.17 15.51
N VAL A 92 3.19 11.85 14.33
CA VAL A 92 4.54 11.28 14.20
C VAL A 92 5.58 12.30 14.65
N PHE A 93 5.46 13.55 14.17
CA PHE A 93 6.36 14.64 14.53
C PHE A 93 6.21 15.07 16.00
N LEU A 94 5.00 15.00 16.55
CA LEU A 94 4.77 15.18 17.99
C LEU A 94 5.56 14.17 18.84
N ARG A 95 5.58 12.90 18.43
CA ARG A 95 6.20 11.81 19.21
C ARG A 95 7.71 11.71 19.00
N LEU A 96 8.22 12.01 17.81
CA LEU A 96 9.63 11.87 17.45
C LEU A 96 10.41 13.19 17.44
N GLY A 97 9.73 14.32 17.62
CA GLY A 97 10.28 15.64 17.32
C GLY A 97 10.52 15.87 15.82
N ILE A 98 10.93 17.09 15.48
CA ILE A 98 11.21 17.46 14.07
C ILE A 98 12.33 16.60 13.46
N VAL A 99 13.45 16.47 14.16
CA VAL A 99 14.63 15.78 13.63
C VAL A 99 14.37 14.28 13.49
N GLY A 100 13.83 13.65 14.54
CA GLY A 100 13.49 12.23 14.51
C GLY A 100 12.41 11.90 13.48
N GLY A 101 11.38 12.74 13.37
CA GLY A 101 10.33 12.61 12.37
C GLY A 101 10.85 12.67 10.93
N LEU A 102 11.74 13.64 10.62
CA LEU A 102 12.36 13.76 9.29
C LEU A 102 13.25 12.55 8.96
N ILE A 103 14.16 12.17 9.87
CA ILE A 103 15.08 11.05 9.65
C ILE A 103 14.30 9.75 9.44
N ALA A 104 13.32 9.47 10.30
CA ALA A 104 12.52 8.24 10.20
C ALA A 104 11.68 8.22 8.91
N THR A 105 11.06 9.35 8.55
CA THR A 105 10.24 9.45 7.33
C THR A 105 11.08 9.24 6.07
N LEU A 106 12.21 9.96 5.95
CA LEU A 106 13.10 9.85 4.77
C LEU A 106 13.80 8.49 4.71
N GLY A 107 14.24 7.96 5.85
CA GLY A 107 14.88 6.64 5.94
C GLY A 107 13.94 5.51 5.52
N LEU A 108 12.70 5.52 6.00
CA LEU A 108 11.70 4.51 5.62
C LEU A 108 11.20 4.69 4.19
N ALA A 109 11.16 5.92 3.65
CA ALA A 109 10.88 6.16 2.23
C ALA A 109 11.95 5.55 1.33
N ALA A 110 13.23 5.77 1.65
CA ALA A 110 14.36 5.20 0.92
C ALA A 110 14.35 3.68 1.00
N LEU A 111 14.10 3.12 2.19
CA LEU A 111 13.99 1.68 2.37
C LEU A 111 12.82 1.10 1.55
N ALA A 112 11.66 1.77 1.56
CA ALA A 112 10.48 1.36 0.80
C ALA A 112 10.74 1.36 -0.72
N TYR A 113 11.55 2.30 -1.21
CA TYR A 113 11.97 2.34 -2.61
C TYR A 113 12.89 1.17 -2.97
N ILE A 114 13.89 0.88 -2.13
CA ILE A 114 14.82 -0.23 -2.32
C ILE A 114 14.08 -1.57 -2.30
N THR A 115 13.13 -1.76 -1.38
CA THR A 115 12.33 -2.98 -1.30
C THR A 115 11.46 -3.17 -2.54
N CYS A 116 10.91 -2.09 -3.09
CA CYS A 116 10.17 -2.15 -4.37
C CYS A 116 11.09 -2.61 -5.52
N TRP A 117 12.33 -2.12 -5.60
CA TRP A 117 13.31 -2.62 -6.58
C TRP A 117 13.53 -4.13 -6.48
N ILE A 118 13.72 -4.64 -5.26
CA ILE A 118 13.89 -6.08 -5.00
C ILE A 118 12.67 -6.87 -5.50
N MET A 119 11.47 -6.37 -5.23
CA MET A 119 10.23 -7.01 -5.69
C MET A 119 10.12 -7.02 -7.21
N ILE A 120 10.46 -5.92 -7.88
CA ILE A 120 10.42 -5.85 -9.34
C ILE A 120 11.44 -6.81 -9.95
N ASP A 121 12.65 -6.91 -9.39
CA ASP A 121 13.66 -7.88 -9.85
C ASP A 121 13.16 -9.32 -9.70
N PHE A 122 12.47 -9.62 -8.59
CA PHE A 122 11.81 -10.92 -8.40
C PHE A 122 10.70 -11.17 -9.42
N LYS A 123 9.88 -10.15 -9.71
CA LYS A 123 8.81 -10.22 -10.73
C LYS A 123 9.37 -10.46 -12.13
N MET A 124 10.47 -9.79 -12.48
CA MET A 124 11.12 -9.96 -13.79
C MET A 124 11.69 -11.37 -13.98
N LYS A 125 12.13 -12.03 -12.90
CA LYS A 125 12.54 -13.44 -12.91
C LYS A 125 11.37 -14.43 -12.90
N HIS A 126 10.22 -14.03 -12.35
CA HIS A 126 9.04 -14.86 -12.20
C HIS A 126 7.79 -14.14 -12.71
N MET A 127 7.66 -14.09 -14.04
CA MET A 127 6.62 -13.30 -14.70
C MET A 127 5.18 -13.78 -14.46
N GLY A 128 4.96 -14.98 -13.94
CA GLY A 128 3.67 -15.47 -13.47
C GLY A 128 3.26 -15.01 -12.07
N VAL A 129 4.13 -14.28 -11.35
CA VAL A 129 3.82 -13.74 -10.01
C VAL A 129 2.91 -12.51 -10.14
N MET A 130 1.64 -12.61 -9.78
CA MET A 130 0.66 -11.50 -9.91
C MET A 130 0.44 -10.75 -8.60
N HIS A 131 0.82 -11.37 -7.48
CA HIS A 131 0.54 -10.89 -6.15
C HIS A 131 1.45 -11.59 -5.13
N TYR A 132 1.49 -11.09 -3.90
CA TYR A 132 2.33 -11.64 -2.83
C TYR A 132 2.08 -13.13 -2.55
N GLY A 133 0.84 -13.61 -2.69
CA GLY A 133 0.56 -15.03 -2.56
C GLY A 133 1.31 -15.90 -3.59
N ASP A 134 1.58 -15.41 -4.80
CA ASP A 134 2.35 -16.17 -5.79
C ASP A 134 3.84 -16.14 -5.45
N ALA A 135 4.35 -14.99 -5.00
CA ALA A 135 5.72 -14.90 -4.50
C ALA A 135 5.95 -15.87 -3.35
N GLY A 136 4.98 -15.98 -2.42
CA GLY A 136 5.00 -16.98 -1.35
C GLY A 136 4.96 -18.41 -1.88
N ALA A 137 4.22 -18.67 -2.95
CA ALA A 137 4.17 -19.98 -3.59
C ALA A 137 5.51 -20.37 -4.21
N VAL A 138 6.18 -19.43 -4.86
CA VAL A 138 7.52 -19.64 -5.43
C VAL A 138 8.55 -19.91 -4.34
N MET A 139 8.53 -19.16 -3.24
CA MET A 139 9.54 -19.30 -2.18
C MET A 139 9.30 -20.50 -1.25
N PHE A 140 8.05 -20.78 -0.89
CA PHE A 140 7.69 -21.71 0.19
C PHE A 140 6.56 -22.68 -0.19
N GLY A 141 6.27 -22.83 -1.48
CA GLY A 141 5.24 -23.75 -1.97
C GLY A 141 3.81 -23.38 -1.51
N PRO A 142 2.89 -24.36 -1.46
CA PRO A 142 1.47 -24.12 -1.19
C PRO A 142 1.19 -23.40 0.14
N TRP A 143 2.02 -23.63 1.16
CA TRP A 143 1.88 -22.97 2.46
C TRP A 143 2.22 -21.48 2.39
N GLY A 144 3.31 -21.12 1.72
CA GLY A 144 3.65 -19.71 1.47
C GLY A 144 2.55 -18.97 0.73
N ARG A 145 1.90 -19.63 -0.24
CA ARG A 145 0.75 -19.06 -0.97
C ARG A 145 -0.41 -18.71 -0.06
N ARG A 146 -0.78 -19.62 0.85
CA ARG A 146 -1.90 -19.43 1.78
C ARG A 146 -1.58 -18.33 2.79
N ILE A 147 -0.41 -18.37 3.43
CA ILE A 147 -0.04 -17.41 4.48
C ILE A 147 0.09 -16.00 3.92
N LEU A 148 0.90 -15.79 2.87
CA LEU A 148 1.11 -14.45 2.31
C LEU A 148 -0.14 -13.92 1.60
N GLY A 149 -0.92 -14.81 0.98
CA GLY A 149 -2.21 -14.48 0.40
C GLY A 149 -3.24 -14.01 1.42
N THR A 150 -3.45 -14.78 2.49
CA THR A 150 -4.35 -14.40 3.58
C THR A 150 -3.88 -13.10 4.25
N GLY A 151 -2.58 -12.94 4.51
CA GLY A 151 -2.03 -11.70 5.04
C GLY A 151 -2.29 -10.48 4.14
N MET A 152 -2.20 -10.64 2.81
CA MET A 152 -2.46 -9.58 1.85
C MET A 152 -3.94 -9.15 1.87
N VAL A 153 -4.87 -10.09 1.98
CA VAL A 153 -6.30 -9.81 2.14
C VAL A 153 -6.57 -9.10 3.47
N LEU A 154 -6.01 -9.58 4.57
CA LEU A 154 -6.18 -8.96 5.89
C LEU A 154 -5.62 -7.53 5.93
N LYS A 155 -4.46 -7.29 5.30
CA LYS A 155 -3.92 -5.93 5.13
C LYS A 155 -4.84 -5.04 4.30
N SER A 156 -5.38 -5.56 3.20
CA SER A 156 -6.30 -4.84 2.33
C SER A 156 -7.61 -4.47 3.07
N ILE A 157 -8.14 -5.38 3.89
CA ILE A 157 -9.28 -5.11 4.80
C ILE A 157 -8.91 -4.04 5.83
N GLY A 158 -7.72 -4.13 6.43
CA GLY A 158 -7.20 -3.14 7.37
C GLY A 158 -7.09 -1.74 6.77
N LEU A 159 -6.54 -1.66 5.57
CA LEU A 159 -6.45 -0.42 4.80
C LEU A 159 -7.86 0.11 4.48
N ALA A 160 -8.73 -0.68 3.87
CA ALA A 160 -10.11 -0.29 3.58
C ALA A 160 -10.85 0.16 4.85
N GLY A 161 -10.63 -0.51 5.99
CA GLY A 161 -11.20 -0.15 7.28
C GLY A 161 -10.74 1.23 7.76
N SER A 162 -9.47 1.58 7.55
CA SER A 162 -8.99 2.94 7.85
C SER A 162 -9.68 4.01 7.01
N HIS A 163 -10.02 3.70 5.75
CA HIS A 163 -10.78 4.60 4.88
C HIS A 163 -12.24 4.71 5.29
N VAL A 164 -12.88 3.62 5.72
CA VAL A 164 -14.23 3.67 6.31
C VAL A 164 -14.22 4.53 7.59
N LEU A 165 -13.22 4.34 8.44
CA LEU A 165 -13.08 5.09 9.70
C LEU A 165 -12.85 6.58 9.48
N VAL A 166 -11.97 6.98 8.56
CA VAL A 166 -11.77 8.41 8.29
C VAL A 166 -12.94 8.99 7.48
N GLY A 167 -13.54 8.20 6.59
CA GLY A 167 -14.73 8.58 5.83
C GLY A 167 -15.92 8.89 6.75
N LYS A 168 -16.18 8.05 7.77
CA LYS A 168 -17.24 8.32 8.75
C LYS A 168 -16.95 9.60 9.54
N GLN A 169 -15.69 9.83 9.95
CA GLN A 169 -15.28 11.06 10.64
C GLN A 169 -15.45 12.31 9.76
N ALA A 170 -15.15 12.20 8.47
CA ALA A 170 -15.34 13.27 7.51
C ALA A 170 -16.82 13.65 7.39
N ILE A 171 -17.70 12.68 7.11
CA ILE A 171 -19.15 12.94 6.99
C ILE A 171 -19.71 13.46 8.31
N ASN A 172 -19.29 12.90 9.45
CA ASN A 172 -19.74 13.33 10.76
C ASN A 172 -19.38 14.80 11.06
N THR A 173 -18.19 15.22 10.61
CA THR A 173 -17.74 16.62 10.69
C THR A 173 -18.56 17.53 9.78
N LEU A 174 -18.83 17.09 8.54
CA LEU A 174 -19.62 17.83 7.56
C LEU A 174 -21.09 18.01 8.01
N SER A 175 -21.67 16.98 8.62
CA SER A 175 -23.08 16.97 9.05
C SER A 175 -23.32 17.55 10.45
N SER A 176 -22.26 17.93 11.17
CA SER A 176 -22.35 18.33 12.58
C SER A 176 -23.01 17.27 13.49
N ASN A 177 -22.70 15.98 13.28
CA ASN A 177 -23.25 14.85 14.05
C ASN A 177 -24.77 14.67 13.95
N ALA A 178 -25.32 14.83 12.74
CA ALA A 178 -26.78 14.76 12.54
C ALA A 178 -27.39 13.37 12.82
N ILE A 179 -26.68 12.28 12.50
CA ILE A 179 -27.09 10.90 12.80
C ILE A 179 -25.93 10.09 13.39
N CYS A 180 -26.26 8.90 13.93
CA CYS A 180 -25.27 7.97 14.48
C CYS A 180 -24.13 7.68 13.49
N SER A 181 -22.89 7.81 13.94
CA SER A 181 -21.68 7.69 13.10
C SER A 181 -21.53 6.31 12.43
N VAL A 182 -22.12 5.26 13.00
CA VAL A 182 -22.19 3.91 12.41
C VAL A 182 -22.90 3.92 11.04
N TRP A 183 -23.96 4.72 10.89
CA TRP A 183 -24.66 4.86 9.59
C TRP A 183 -23.78 5.54 8.55
N TYR A 184 -22.96 6.52 8.95
CA TYR A 184 -22.00 7.13 8.04
C TYR A 184 -20.93 6.15 7.59
N ALA A 185 -20.43 5.29 8.49
CA ALA A 185 -19.52 4.21 8.10
C ALA A 185 -20.15 3.24 7.11
N LEU A 186 -21.41 2.87 7.30
CA LEU A 186 -22.15 2.00 6.38
C LEU A 186 -22.31 2.67 5.00
N ILE A 187 -22.67 3.95 4.96
CA ILE A 187 -22.77 4.72 3.70
C ILE A 187 -21.43 4.73 2.98
N ILE A 188 -20.33 5.01 3.67
CA ILE A 188 -18.98 4.97 3.08
C ILE A 188 -18.69 3.57 2.51
N ALA A 189 -18.97 2.50 3.25
CA ALA A 189 -18.74 1.14 2.75
C ALA A 189 -19.57 0.83 1.50
N ILE A 190 -20.85 1.21 1.46
CA ILE A 190 -21.73 0.99 0.29
C ILE A 190 -21.22 1.76 -0.93
N VAL A 191 -20.92 3.06 -0.77
CA VAL A 191 -20.41 3.88 -1.88
C VAL A 191 -19.06 3.34 -2.36
N SER A 192 -18.20 2.90 -1.45
CA SER A 192 -16.92 2.28 -1.81
C SER A 192 -17.08 0.98 -2.59
N VAL A 193 -18.07 0.15 -2.28
CA VAL A 193 -18.41 -1.04 -3.10
C VAL A 193 -18.81 -0.63 -4.51
N MET A 194 -19.64 0.41 -4.66
CA MET A 194 -20.07 0.92 -5.96
C MET A 194 -18.89 1.48 -6.77
N MET A 195 -17.99 2.23 -6.13
CA MET A 195 -16.80 2.79 -6.77
C MET A 195 -15.75 1.73 -7.13
N SER A 196 -15.75 0.59 -6.41
CA SER A 196 -14.85 -0.55 -6.65
C SER A 196 -15.30 -1.44 -7.83
N TYR A 197 -16.18 -0.95 -8.70
CA TYR A 197 -16.70 -1.71 -9.85
C TYR A 197 -15.61 -2.14 -10.85
N SER A 198 -14.57 -1.32 -11.06
CA SER A 198 -13.52 -1.62 -12.02
C SER A 198 -12.56 -2.70 -11.51
N ARG A 199 -12.30 -3.71 -12.36
CA ARG A 199 -11.29 -4.76 -12.14
C ARG A 199 -9.88 -4.34 -12.58
N GLU A 200 -9.77 -3.30 -13.40
CA GLU A 200 -8.52 -2.86 -14.04
C GLU A 200 -8.00 -1.60 -13.34
N PHE A 201 -6.74 -1.61 -12.92
CA PHE A 201 -6.09 -0.44 -12.30
C PHE A 201 -5.88 0.69 -13.31
N GLY A 202 -5.68 0.38 -14.60
CA GLY A 202 -5.54 1.39 -15.66
C GLY A 202 -6.74 2.35 -15.74
N LYS A 203 -7.97 1.84 -15.51
CA LYS A 203 -9.19 2.66 -15.47
C LYS A 203 -9.29 3.55 -14.22
N LEU A 204 -8.56 3.22 -13.16
CA LEU A 204 -8.50 4.02 -11.94
C LEU A 204 -7.47 5.15 -12.01
N ALA A 205 -6.61 5.21 -13.04
CA ALA A 205 -5.58 6.24 -13.15
C ALA A 205 -6.15 7.67 -13.24
N ALA A 206 -7.26 7.86 -13.96
CA ALA A 206 -7.92 9.16 -14.05
C ALA A 206 -8.49 9.62 -12.70
N LEU A 207 -9.14 8.71 -11.96
CA LEU A 207 -9.62 8.97 -10.59
C LEU A 207 -8.45 9.24 -9.65
N SER A 208 -7.33 8.55 -9.83
CA SER A 208 -6.13 8.71 -9.00
C SER A 208 -5.55 10.12 -9.09
N TRP A 209 -5.57 10.75 -10.27
CA TRP A 209 -5.17 12.16 -10.42
C TRP A 209 -6.04 13.11 -9.58
N ILE A 210 -7.37 12.90 -9.61
CA ILE A 210 -8.33 13.69 -8.82
C ILE A 210 -8.07 13.48 -7.33
N SER A 211 -7.83 12.24 -6.91
CA SER A 211 -7.47 11.87 -5.54
C SER A 211 -6.22 12.62 -5.06
N VAL A 212 -5.11 12.52 -5.79
CA VAL A 212 -3.85 13.18 -5.40
C VAL A 212 -4.03 14.70 -5.31
N SER A 213 -4.74 15.30 -6.26
CA SER A 213 -5.02 16.74 -6.24
C SER A 213 -5.83 17.14 -5.00
N ALA A 214 -6.87 16.36 -4.67
CA ALA A 214 -7.77 16.65 -3.55
C ALA A 214 -7.06 16.55 -2.20
N ILE A 215 -6.19 15.57 -1.97
CA ILE A 215 -5.44 15.47 -0.71
C ILE A 215 -4.39 16.57 -0.56
N LEU A 216 -3.75 16.99 -1.65
CA LEU A 216 -2.82 18.11 -1.61
C LEU A 216 -3.55 19.41 -1.25
N ILE A 217 -4.71 19.66 -1.85
CA ILE A 217 -5.57 20.82 -1.51
C ILE A 217 -6.01 20.75 -0.04
N ALA A 218 -6.54 19.61 0.43
CA ALA A 218 -6.95 19.43 1.81
C ALA A 218 -5.80 19.66 2.80
N SER A 219 -4.60 19.18 2.45
CA SER A 219 -3.38 19.36 3.24
C SER A 219 -2.98 20.83 3.31
N MET A 220 -2.98 21.54 2.18
CA MET A 220 -2.67 22.98 2.15
C MET A 220 -3.68 23.81 2.94
N ILE A 221 -4.98 23.51 2.83
CA ILE A 221 -6.02 24.16 3.64
C ILE A 221 -5.74 23.95 5.13
N THR A 222 -5.32 22.74 5.52
CA THR A 222 -5.02 22.40 6.91
C THR A 222 -3.78 23.11 7.42
N ILE A 223 -2.70 23.17 6.63
CA ILE A 223 -1.48 23.89 7.00
C ILE A 223 -1.78 25.37 7.21
N VAL A 224 -2.41 26.03 6.23
CA VAL A 224 -2.73 27.46 6.30
C VAL A 224 -3.72 27.71 7.44
N GLY A 225 -4.77 26.91 7.55
CA GLY A 225 -5.77 27.03 8.60
C GLY A 225 -5.20 26.87 10.00
N THR A 226 -4.23 25.97 10.19
CA THR A 226 -3.58 25.76 11.49
C THR A 226 -2.62 26.90 11.81
N GLY A 227 -1.92 27.44 10.81
CA GLY A 227 -0.95 28.52 11.01
C GLY A 227 -1.55 29.91 11.22
N VAL A 228 -2.74 30.19 10.66
CA VAL A 228 -3.37 31.52 10.75
C VAL A 228 -4.46 31.65 11.81
N GLN A 229 -4.94 30.53 12.38
CA GLN A 229 -5.96 30.58 13.43
C GLN A 229 -5.39 31.18 14.72
N ASP A 230 -6.26 31.79 15.52
CA ASP A 230 -5.88 32.28 16.84
C ASP A 230 -5.38 31.11 17.71
N PRO A 231 -4.17 31.20 18.31
CA PRO A 231 -3.60 30.15 19.16
C PRO A 231 -4.51 29.73 20.32
N SER A 232 -5.36 30.64 20.81
CA SER A 232 -6.35 30.35 21.87
C SER A 232 -7.34 29.26 21.50
N ASN A 233 -7.54 28.97 20.21
CA ASN A 233 -8.39 27.86 19.76
C ASN A 233 -7.79 26.48 20.05
N LEU A 234 -6.47 26.39 20.26
CA LEU A 234 -5.76 25.15 20.55
C LEU A 234 -5.31 25.06 22.01
N VAL A 235 -4.92 26.19 22.58
CA VAL A 235 -4.34 26.26 23.93
C VAL A 235 -5.35 25.85 24.99
N VAL A 236 -4.96 24.90 25.84
CA VAL A 236 -5.71 24.50 27.04
C VAL A 236 -4.96 25.02 28.27
N ASN A 237 -5.68 25.58 29.24
CA ASN A 237 -5.11 26.09 30.49
C ASN A 237 -4.01 27.17 30.32
N HIS A 238 -4.06 27.96 29.25
CA HIS A 238 -3.13 29.07 28.97
C HIS A 238 -1.65 28.64 28.83
N VAL A 239 -1.36 27.36 28.60
CA VAL A 239 0.01 26.90 28.32
C VAL A 239 0.35 27.18 26.86
N PRO A 240 1.40 27.95 26.56
CA PRO A 240 1.75 28.32 25.19
C PRO A 240 2.10 27.08 24.35
N ILE A 241 1.96 27.22 23.03
CA ILE A 241 2.28 26.15 22.09
C ILE A 241 3.80 25.96 22.05
N GLU A 242 4.25 24.75 22.36
CA GLU A 242 5.66 24.37 22.36
C GLU A 242 5.88 23.19 21.43
N TRP A 243 6.86 23.31 20.54
CA TRP A 243 7.34 22.23 19.68
C TRP A 243 8.81 21.97 19.98
N HIS A 244 9.25 20.73 19.77
CA HIS A 244 10.61 20.33 20.07
C HIS A 244 11.30 19.70 18.85
N ALA A 245 12.57 20.06 18.67
CA ALA A 245 13.41 19.46 17.64
C ALA A 245 13.70 17.97 17.93
N PHE A 246 13.89 17.65 19.20
CA PHE A 246 14.11 16.31 19.73
C PHE A 246 13.02 15.97 20.75
N PRO A 247 12.64 14.69 20.91
CA PRO A 247 11.63 14.31 21.87
C PRO A 247 12.12 14.60 23.30
N THR A 248 11.27 15.21 24.12
CA THR A 248 11.56 15.56 25.52
C THR A 248 11.37 14.38 26.47
N GLU A 249 10.28 13.62 26.29
CA GLU A 249 9.95 12.43 27.10
C GLU A 249 9.36 11.30 26.23
N ALA A 250 10.02 10.93 25.13
CA ALA A 250 9.48 9.87 24.27
C ALA A 250 9.59 8.50 24.95
N SER A 251 8.43 7.90 25.26
CA SER A 251 8.37 6.50 25.64
C SER A 251 8.68 5.61 24.43
N LEU A 252 9.15 4.39 24.69
CA LEU A 252 9.32 3.39 23.62
C LEU A 252 8.01 3.15 22.85
N ILE A 253 6.87 3.24 23.54
CA ILE A 253 5.54 3.06 22.96
C ILE A 253 5.21 4.17 21.96
N ASP A 254 5.58 5.41 22.27
CA ASP A 254 5.38 6.57 21.39
C ASP A 254 6.24 6.48 20.14
N ILE A 255 7.52 6.13 20.31
CA ILE A 255 8.46 5.95 19.19
C ILE A 255 7.93 4.87 18.25
N ILE A 256 7.55 3.71 18.78
CA ILE A 256 7.06 2.60 17.96
C ILE A 256 5.74 2.96 17.29
N GLY A 257 4.80 3.60 18.01
CA GLY A 257 3.54 4.05 17.42
C GLY A 257 3.74 5.07 16.28
N ALA A 258 4.73 5.94 16.40
CA ALA A 258 5.10 6.88 15.34
C ALA A 258 5.71 6.15 14.13
N LEU A 259 6.63 5.21 14.36
CA LEU A 259 7.22 4.39 13.30
C LEU A 259 6.16 3.56 12.57
N THR A 260 5.20 2.96 13.26
CA THR A 260 4.11 2.20 12.62
C THR A 260 3.20 3.07 11.77
N ASN A 261 2.98 4.34 12.15
CA ASN A 261 2.24 5.29 11.34
C ASN A 261 3.01 5.65 10.04
N ILE A 262 4.32 5.84 10.12
CA ILE A 262 5.17 6.03 8.92
C ILE A 262 5.13 4.78 8.03
N VAL A 263 5.29 3.59 8.63
CA VAL A 263 5.19 2.30 7.93
C VAL A 263 3.82 2.12 7.27
N PHE A 264 2.74 2.62 7.87
CA PHE A 264 1.42 2.62 7.27
C PHE A 264 1.40 3.45 5.99
N ALA A 265 1.93 4.67 6.06
CA ALA A 265 1.97 5.61 4.95
C ALA A 265 2.80 5.10 3.76
N TYR A 266 3.88 4.37 4.04
CA TYR A 266 4.69 3.68 3.02
C TYR A 266 4.26 2.21 2.81
N GLY A 267 3.02 1.89 3.16
CA GLY A 267 2.43 0.55 3.07
C GLY A 267 2.06 0.09 1.65
N GLY A 268 2.18 0.96 0.64
CA GLY A 268 1.75 0.68 -0.74
C GLY A 268 2.60 -0.37 -1.46
N ASN A 269 3.75 -0.76 -0.92
CA ASN A 269 4.58 -1.85 -1.45
C ASN A 269 3.83 -3.18 -1.62
N MET A 270 2.79 -3.42 -0.81
CA MET A 270 1.92 -4.60 -0.96
C MET A 270 1.37 -4.76 -2.39
N ALA A 271 1.09 -3.64 -3.07
CA ALA A 271 0.45 -3.63 -4.38
C ALA A 271 1.44 -3.74 -5.56
N VAL A 272 2.75 -3.71 -5.31
CA VAL A 272 3.79 -3.64 -6.37
C VAL A 272 3.62 -4.77 -7.39
N PHE A 273 3.49 -6.03 -6.94
CA PHE A 273 3.31 -7.16 -7.86
C PHE A 273 2.03 -7.03 -8.71
N SER A 274 0.94 -6.57 -8.10
CA SER A 274 -0.35 -6.43 -8.77
C SER A 274 -0.34 -5.29 -9.79
N PHE A 275 0.24 -4.13 -9.45
CA PHE A 275 0.42 -3.04 -10.40
C PHE A 275 1.36 -3.43 -11.54
N CYS A 276 2.50 -4.05 -11.22
CA CYS A 276 3.45 -4.54 -12.22
C CYS A 276 2.81 -5.53 -13.19
N SER A 277 1.89 -6.38 -12.71
CA SER A 277 1.21 -7.37 -13.54
C SER A 277 0.22 -6.78 -14.56
N GLU A 278 -0.19 -5.52 -14.38
CA GLU A 278 -1.06 -4.79 -15.30
C GLU A 278 -0.32 -3.75 -16.15
N MET A 279 1.00 -3.65 -15.96
CA MET A 279 1.84 -2.77 -16.76
C MET A 279 2.27 -3.46 -18.05
N ARG A 280 2.34 -2.67 -19.13
CA ARG A 280 2.95 -3.12 -20.39
C ARG A 280 4.41 -3.53 -20.19
N ASN A 281 5.15 -2.75 -19.40
CA ASN A 281 6.53 -3.05 -19.00
C ASN A 281 6.68 -2.97 -17.47
N PRO A 282 6.70 -4.10 -16.76
CA PRO A 282 6.81 -4.12 -15.29
C PRO A 282 8.06 -3.43 -14.74
N ASN A 283 9.19 -3.47 -15.45
CA ASN A 283 10.45 -2.89 -14.95
C ASN A 283 10.39 -1.36 -14.85
N ASP A 284 9.56 -0.70 -15.67
CA ASP A 284 9.36 0.75 -15.60
C ASP A 284 8.67 1.19 -14.29
N PHE A 285 8.07 0.26 -13.53
CA PHE A 285 7.48 0.59 -12.23
C PHE A 285 8.52 1.13 -11.22
N LYS A 286 9.82 0.84 -11.41
CA LYS A 286 10.92 1.43 -10.63
C LYS A 286 10.93 2.96 -10.72
N LYS A 287 10.57 3.51 -11.89
CA LYS A 287 10.48 4.95 -12.13
C LYS A 287 9.23 5.52 -11.47
N SER A 288 8.09 4.87 -11.72
CA SER A 288 6.78 5.22 -11.16
C SER A 288 6.82 5.30 -9.64
N PHE A 289 7.36 4.26 -9.00
CA PHE A 289 7.42 4.18 -7.55
C PHE A 289 8.43 5.15 -6.95
N GLY A 290 9.50 5.49 -7.68
CA GLY A 290 10.46 6.52 -7.24
C GLY A 290 9.80 7.89 -7.11
N ILE A 291 8.97 8.26 -8.08
CA ILE A 291 8.17 9.49 -8.02
C ILE A 291 7.17 9.43 -6.87
N THR A 292 6.48 8.30 -6.70
CA THR A 292 5.53 8.10 -5.59
C THR A 292 6.20 8.29 -4.23
N GLN A 293 7.37 7.68 -4.01
CA GLN A 293 8.09 7.79 -2.74
C GLN A 293 8.66 9.19 -2.51
N GLY A 294 9.23 9.81 -3.55
CA GLY A 294 9.73 11.18 -3.46
C GLY A 294 8.63 12.18 -3.12
N LEU A 295 7.50 12.13 -3.83
CA LEU A 295 6.36 13.00 -3.56
C LEU A 295 5.75 12.72 -2.17
N GLY A 296 5.62 11.45 -1.79
CA GLY A 296 5.14 11.05 -0.47
C GLY A 296 6.02 11.62 0.64
N ALA A 297 7.35 11.43 0.55
CA ALA A 297 8.31 12.00 1.50
C ALA A 297 8.19 13.52 1.64
N ILE A 298 8.08 14.26 0.53
CA ILE A 298 7.92 15.72 0.56
C ILE A 298 6.62 16.10 1.28
N VAL A 299 5.49 15.52 0.87
CA VAL A 299 4.18 15.85 1.43
C VAL A 299 4.11 15.51 2.91
N TYR A 300 4.57 14.33 3.30
CA TYR A 300 4.55 13.86 4.68
C TYR A 300 5.44 14.71 5.60
N CYS A 301 6.63 15.10 5.13
CA CYS A 301 7.52 15.97 5.89
C CYS A 301 6.93 17.37 6.04
N ILE A 302 6.42 17.97 4.95
CA ILE A 302 5.84 19.32 5.00
C ILE A 302 4.60 19.33 5.89
N VAL A 303 3.61 18.47 5.62
CA VAL A 303 2.34 18.46 6.37
C VAL A 303 2.59 18.10 7.83
N GLY A 304 3.39 17.08 8.09
CA GLY A 304 3.69 16.64 9.45
C GLY A 304 4.45 17.69 10.26
N ALA A 305 5.56 18.20 9.75
CA ALA A 305 6.38 19.16 10.47
C ALA A 305 5.66 20.50 10.67
N THR A 306 5.01 21.05 9.64
CA THR A 306 4.37 22.37 9.75
C THR A 306 3.17 22.36 10.71
N VAL A 307 2.29 21.37 10.61
CA VAL A 307 1.14 21.26 11.52
C VAL A 307 1.62 21.01 12.95
N TYR A 308 2.69 20.24 13.15
CA TYR A 308 3.28 20.05 14.48
C TYR A 308 3.91 21.33 15.03
N VAL A 309 4.63 22.11 14.23
CA VAL A 309 5.20 23.41 14.67
C VAL A 309 4.10 24.38 15.10
N PHE A 310 2.96 24.39 14.40
CA PHE A 310 1.83 25.25 14.74
C PHE A 310 0.97 24.71 15.90
N GLY A 311 0.88 23.39 16.07
CA GLY A 311 0.05 22.76 17.09
C GLY A 311 0.77 22.40 18.39
N GLY A 312 2.09 22.21 18.33
CA GLY A 312 2.90 21.75 19.45
C GLY A 312 2.31 20.51 20.13
N GLN A 313 2.26 20.54 21.46
CA GLN A 313 1.64 19.52 22.31
C GLN A 313 0.13 19.31 22.08
N TYR A 314 -0.56 20.24 21.42
CA TYR A 314 -1.99 20.15 21.13
C TYR A 314 -2.29 19.47 19.79
N THR A 315 -1.26 18.94 19.11
CA THR A 315 -1.40 18.29 17.82
C THR A 315 -2.30 17.04 17.92
N ALA A 316 -3.40 17.08 17.17
CA ALA A 316 -4.39 16.03 17.03
C ALA A 316 -4.19 15.26 15.71
N SER A 317 -4.74 14.05 15.68
CA SER A 317 -4.79 13.21 14.49
C SER A 317 -6.17 12.57 14.38
N PRO A 318 -6.84 12.62 13.22
CA PRO A 318 -6.37 13.12 11.90
C PRO A 318 -6.06 14.63 11.85
N ALA A 319 -5.03 15.02 11.11
CA ALA A 319 -4.54 16.41 11.01
C ALA A 319 -5.63 17.45 10.71
N LEU A 320 -6.64 17.09 9.92
CA LEU A 320 -7.73 17.97 9.50
C LEU A 320 -8.54 18.53 10.69
N THR A 321 -8.55 17.83 11.83
CA THR A 321 -9.24 18.25 13.05
C THR A 321 -8.46 19.31 13.84
N MET A 322 -7.33 19.81 13.34
CA MET A 322 -6.54 20.85 14.01
C MET A 322 -7.03 22.27 13.77
N THR A 323 -8.00 22.45 12.87
CA THR A 323 -8.45 23.78 12.44
C THR A 323 -9.83 24.13 12.99
N THR A 324 -10.21 25.41 12.91
CA THR A 324 -11.56 25.90 13.25
C THR A 324 -12.65 25.17 12.47
N LYS A 325 -13.89 25.16 12.99
CA LYS A 325 -15.03 24.44 12.41
C LYS A 325 -15.22 24.67 10.89
N PRO A 326 -15.27 25.91 10.36
CA PRO A 326 -15.47 26.11 8.92
C PRO A 326 -14.30 25.56 8.09
N VAL A 327 -13.06 25.74 8.55
CA VAL A 327 -11.87 25.31 7.83
C VAL A 327 -11.78 23.78 7.78
N ARG A 328 -12.03 23.09 8.90
CA ARG A 328 -12.02 21.61 8.91
C ARG A 328 -13.10 21.02 8.01
N ILE A 329 -14.29 21.63 7.95
CA ILE A 329 -15.38 21.18 7.07
C ILE A 329 -14.91 21.24 5.62
N THR A 330 -14.31 22.36 5.20
CA THR A 330 -13.77 22.50 3.84
C THR A 330 -12.65 21.48 3.58
N ALA A 331 -11.71 21.32 4.50
CA ALA A 331 -10.60 20.38 4.35
C ALA A 331 -11.10 18.93 4.25
N TYR A 332 -12.07 18.53 5.08
CA TYR A 332 -12.71 17.21 5.02
C TYR A 332 -13.51 16.99 3.74
N ALA A 333 -14.15 18.01 3.17
CA ALA A 333 -14.85 17.88 1.90
C ALA A 333 -13.91 17.48 0.75
N PHE A 334 -12.74 18.12 0.66
CA PHE A 334 -11.70 17.72 -0.31
C PHE A 334 -11.08 16.37 0.04
N ALA A 335 -10.74 16.14 1.32
CA ALA A 335 -10.14 14.88 1.75
C ALA A 335 -11.06 13.67 1.49
N LEU A 336 -12.38 13.84 1.60
CA LEU A 336 -13.36 12.77 1.36
C LEU A 336 -13.20 12.16 -0.04
N VAL A 337 -12.90 12.98 -1.05
CA VAL A 337 -12.63 12.49 -2.41
C VAL A 337 -11.46 11.52 -2.43
N THR A 338 -10.37 11.85 -1.74
CA THR A 338 -9.19 10.97 -1.63
C THR A 338 -9.49 9.74 -0.81
N ILE A 339 -10.18 9.90 0.33
CA ILE A 339 -10.56 8.79 1.20
C ILE A 339 -11.35 7.75 0.41
N MET A 340 -12.25 8.15 -0.47
CA MET A 340 -13.00 7.19 -1.29
C MET A 340 -12.12 6.55 -2.36
N ILE A 341 -11.43 7.35 -3.18
CA ILE A 341 -10.70 6.83 -4.34
C ILE A 341 -9.50 5.96 -3.94
N SER A 342 -8.70 6.41 -2.98
CA SER A 342 -7.55 5.64 -2.51
C SER A 342 -7.99 4.35 -1.79
N GLY A 343 -9.07 4.41 -1.01
CA GLY A 343 -9.61 3.22 -0.34
C GLY A 343 -10.02 2.13 -1.35
N VAL A 344 -10.58 2.54 -2.50
CA VAL A 344 -10.92 1.64 -3.61
C VAL A 344 -9.67 0.97 -4.19
N VAL A 345 -8.59 1.71 -4.41
CA VAL A 345 -7.33 1.14 -4.95
C VAL A 345 -6.80 0.05 -4.00
N GLY A 346 -6.67 0.37 -2.71
CA GLY A 346 -6.15 -0.54 -1.70
C GLY A 346 -7.04 -1.76 -1.42
N ALA A 347 -8.37 -1.59 -1.42
CA ALA A 347 -9.33 -2.69 -1.29
C ALA A 347 -9.28 -3.63 -2.52
N ASN A 348 -9.16 -3.04 -3.71
CA ASN A 348 -9.12 -3.80 -4.96
C ASN A 348 -7.88 -4.68 -5.07
N VAL A 349 -6.75 -4.31 -4.45
CA VAL A 349 -5.54 -5.16 -4.41
C VAL A 349 -5.84 -6.51 -3.73
N GLY A 350 -6.51 -6.50 -2.57
CA GLY A 350 -6.90 -7.73 -1.86
C GLY A 350 -8.02 -8.50 -2.57
N ALA A 351 -9.04 -7.79 -3.07
CA ALA A 351 -10.12 -8.40 -3.83
C ALA A 351 -9.60 -9.07 -5.12
N LYS A 352 -8.62 -8.45 -5.79
CA LYS A 352 -7.99 -8.97 -7.01
C LYS A 352 -7.13 -10.20 -6.75
N TYR A 353 -6.44 -10.26 -5.61
CA TYR A 353 -5.81 -11.51 -5.17
C TYR A 353 -6.85 -12.64 -5.06
N LEU A 354 -7.97 -12.42 -4.36
CA LEU A 354 -9.02 -13.42 -4.20
C LEU A 354 -9.61 -13.83 -5.56
N TYR A 355 -9.83 -12.85 -6.44
CA TYR A 355 -10.36 -13.08 -7.79
C TYR A 355 -9.41 -13.93 -8.63
N ILE A 356 -8.12 -13.57 -8.67
CA ILE A 356 -7.10 -14.31 -9.42
C ILE A 356 -6.98 -15.72 -8.88
N VAL A 357 -6.88 -15.93 -7.56
CA VAL A 357 -6.74 -17.29 -7.01
C VAL A 357 -7.98 -18.15 -7.28
N THR A 358 -9.18 -17.58 -7.20
CA THR A 358 -10.44 -18.31 -7.44
C THR A 358 -10.62 -18.66 -8.92
N PHE A 359 -10.30 -17.73 -9.82
CA PHE A 359 -10.57 -17.87 -11.26
C PHE A 359 -9.33 -18.17 -12.10
N ARG A 360 -8.14 -18.40 -11.52
CA ARG A 360 -6.87 -18.59 -12.27
C ARG A 360 -6.97 -19.58 -13.44
N LYS A 361 -7.67 -20.70 -13.24
CA LYS A 361 -7.85 -21.76 -14.24
C LYS A 361 -9.15 -21.65 -15.05
N SER A 362 -9.89 -20.56 -14.90
CA SER A 362 -11.20 -20.34 -15.50
C SER A 362 -11.13 -19.21 -16.53
N LYS A 363 -11.90 -19.33 -17.61
CA LYS A 363 -12.12 -18.28 -18.61
C LYS A 363 -12.71 -17.00 -18.02
N LEU A 364 -13.35 -17.10 -16.85
CA LEU A 364 -13.93 -15.95 -16.16
C LEU A 364 -12.87 -14.93 -15.74
N LEU A 365 -11.60 -15.32 -15.59
CA LEU A 365 -10.53 -14.42 -15.16
C LEU A 365 -10.41 -13.20 -16.07
N THR A 366 -10.40 -13.40 -17.40
CA THR A 366 -10.27 -12.32 -18.38
C THR A 366 -11.54 -12.01 -19.17
N SER A 367 -12.68 -12.60 -18.82
CA SER A 367 -13.97 -12.38 -19.50
C SER A 367 -14.72 -11.14 -18.97
N ASN A 368 -15.48 -10.47 -19.82
CA ASN A 368 -16.40 -9.37 -19.48
C ASN A 368 -17.85 -9.82 -19.19
N ASN A 369 -18.06 -11.14 -19.13
CA ASN A 369 -19.35 -11.77 -18.82
C ASN A 369 -19.92 -11.32 -17.46
N ILE A 370 -21.25 -11.30 -17.35
CA ILE A 370 -21.97 -10.96 -16.12
C ILE A 370 -21.57 -11.84 -14.93
N ARG A 371 -21.24 -13.12 -15.16
CA ARG A 371 -20.74 -14.02 -14.11
C ARG A 371 -19.41 -13.54 -13.52
N ALA A 372 -18.50 -13.06 -14.37
CA ALA A 372 -17.21 -12.52 -13.96
C ALA A 372 -17.39 -11.21 -13.17
N LYS A 373 -18.31 -10.35 -13.62
CA LYS A 373 -18.69 -9.11 -12.91
C LYS A 373 -19.33 -9.38 -11.55
N LEU A 374 -20.28 -10.31 -11.47
CA LEU A 374 -20.93 -10.69 -10.21
C LEU A 374 -19.92 -11.31 -9.23
N GLY A 375 -19.01 -12.17 -9.71
CA GLY A 375 -17.92 -12.71 -8.91
C GLY A 375 -17.01 -11.62 -8.34
N TRP A 376 -16.67 -10.61 -9.15
CA TRP A 376 -15.90 -9.45 -8.70
C TRP A 376 -16.63 -8.63 -7.64
N ILE A 377 -17.88 -8.24 -7.89
CA ILE A 377 -18.68 -7.45 -6.96
C ILE A 377 -18.89 -8.19 -5.64
N GLY A 378 -19.09 -9.51 -5.67
CA GLY A 378 -19.16 -10.34 -4.47
C GLY A 378 -17.88 -10.26 -3.61
N LEU A 379 -16.71 -10.38 -4.23
CA LEU A 379 -15.42 -10.30 -3.52
C LEU A 379 -15.12 -8.90 -2.98
N VAL A 380 -15.42 -7.86 -3.75
CA VAL A 380 -15.30 -6.46 -3.32
C VAL A 380 -16.24 -6.20 -2.13
N THR A 381 -17.49 -6.66 -2.21
CA THR A 381 -18.48 -6.51 -1.13
C THR A 381 -18.00 -7.19 0.14
N PHE A 382 -17.41 -8.39 0.02
CA PHE A 382 -16.81 -9.09 1.16
C PHE A 382 -15.70 -8.26 1.83
N VAL A 383 -14.75 -7.72 1.06
CA VAL A 383 -13.65 -6.90 1.60
C VAL A 383 -14.18 -5.64 2.30
N TRP A 384 -15.11 -4.90 1.69
CA TRP A 384 -15.68 -3.68 2.27
C TRP A 384 -16.58 -3.95 3.47
N THR A 385 -17.29 -5.08 3.50
CA THR A 385 -18.10 -5.48 4.66
C THR A 385 -17.19 -5.80 5.85
N ALA A 386 -16.12 -6.55 5.63
CA ALA A 386 -15.13 -6.82 6.67
C ALA A 386 -14.43 -5.52 7.15
N ALA A 387 -14.14 -4.61 6.23
CA ALA A 387 -13.56 -3.30 6.53
C ALA A 387 -14.49 -2.43 7.39
N PHE A 388 -15.80 -2.42 7.10
CA PHE A 388 -16.81 -1.74 7.90
C PHE A 388 -16.84 -2.28 9.34
N VAL A 389 -16.90 -3.61 9.50
CA VAL A 389 -16.87 -4.23 10.84
C VAL A 389 -15.60 -3.85 11.58
N LEU A 390 -14.44 -3.90 10.92
CA LEU A 390 -13.17 -3.52 11.53
C LEU A 390 -13.13 -2.05 11.98
N ALA A 391 -13.66 -1.13 11.16
CA ALA A 391 -13.71 0.30 11.45
C ALA A 391 -14.63 0.65 12.65
N GLU A 392 -15.62 -0.19 12.93
CA GLU A 392 -16.49 -0.06 14.10
C GLU A 392 -15.98 -0.79 15.34
N LEU A 393 -15.18 -1.86 15.17
CA LEU A 393 -14.50 -2.56 16.25
C LEU A 393 -13.36 -1.74 16.84
N ILE A 394 -12.61 -1.00 16.00
CA ILE A 394 -11.48 -0.17 16.43
C ILE A 394 -11.70 1.25 15.89
N PRO A 395 -12.60 2.04 16.49
CA PRO A 395 -12.97 3.37 15.98
C PRO A 395 -11.95 4.46 16.33
N PHE A 396 -10.66 4.12 16.43
CA PHE A 396 -9.58 5.01 16.82
C PHE A 396 -8.48 5.00 15.75
N PHE A 397 -8.27 6.15 15.12
CA PHE A 397 -7.51 6.25 13.89
C PHE A 397 -6.08 5.71 14.02
N ASN A 398 -5.29 6.27 14.95
CA ASN A 398 -3.90 5.87 15.14
C ASN A 398 -3.73 4.41 15.60
N GLN A 399 -4.62 3.93 16.47
CA GLN A 399 -4.55 2.56 16.98
C GLN A 399 -4.87 1.55 15.87
N LEU A 400 -5.87 1.83 15.03
CA LEU A 400 -6.16 1.01 13.85
C LEU A 400 -4.96 0.98 12.90
N LEU A 401 -4.36 2.13 12.57
CA LEU A 401 -3.17 2.18 11.72
C LEU A 401 -2.00 1.39 12.31
N THR A 402 -1.76 1.53 13.62
CA THR A 402 -0.68 0.84 14.34
C THR A 402 -0.86 -0.68 14.29
N ILE A 403 -2.08 -1.20 14.49
CA ILE A 403 -2.37 -2.64 14.42
C ILE A 403 -2.16 -3.17 13.00
N VAL A 404 -2.72 -2.51 12.00
CA VAL A 404 -2.59 -2.93 10.60
C VAL A 404 -1.11 -2.90 10.17
N SER A 405 -0.38 -1.86 10.57
CA SER A 405 1.03 -1.73 10.22
C SER A 405 1.94 -2.73 10.89
N SER A 406 1.78 -2.95 12.18
CA SER A 406 2.62 -3.87 12.95
C SER A 406 2.44 -5.32 12.50
N LEU A 407 1.21 -5.72 12.20
CA LEU A 407 0.90 -7.08 11.72
C LEU A 407 1.27 -7.28 10.26
N PHE A 408 0.97 -6.31 9.39
CA PHE A 408 1.00 -6.54 7.95
C PHE A 408 1.86 -5.54 7.18
N SER A 409 1.65 -4.23 7.33
CA SER A 409 2.36 -3.26 6.46
C SER A 409 3.88 -3.36 6.60
N VAL A 410 4.40 -3.59 7.81
CA VAL A 410 5.85 -3.74 7.99
C VAL A 410 6.40 -4.97 7.26
N TRP A 411 5.65 -6.06 7.20
CA TRP A 411 6.07 -7.29 6.51
C TRP A 411 5.94 -7.17 4.98
N PHE A 412 4.82 -6.63 4.48
CA PHE A 412 4.60 -6.46 3.04
C PHE A 412 5.37 -5.29 2.42
N SER A 413 5.85 -4.34 3.23
CA SER A 413 6.73 -3.28 2.75
C SER A 413 8.20 -3.62 2.90
N PHE A 414 8.60 -4.28 4.00
CA PHE A 414 10.01 -4.45 4.34
C PHE A 414 10.39 -5.92 4.52
N GLY A 415 9.83 -6.60 5.53
CA GLY A 415 10.32 -7.91 5.97
C GLY A 415 10.33 -8.98 4.88
N LEU A 416 9.22 -9.15 4.17
CA LEU A 416 9.10 -10.13 3.08
C LEU A 416 9.99 -9.76 1.89
N CYS A 417 10.20 -8.47 1.64
CA CYS A 417 11.12 -8.01 0.60
C CYS A 417 12.57 -8.41 0.93
N GLY A 418 12.97 -8.31 2.21
CA GLY A 418 14.26 -8.83 2.66
C GLY A 418 14.39 -10.33 2.41
N VAL A 419 13.35 -11.11 2.73
CA VAL A 419 13.29 -12.55 2.47
C VAL A 419 13.41 -12.86 0.97
N ILE A 420 12.68 -12.12 0.13
CA ILE A 420 12.73 -12.23 -1.34
C ILE A 420 14.16 -12.00 -1.85
N TRP A 421 14.86 -10.99 -1.33
CA TRP A 421 16.23 -10.71 -1.73
C TRP A 421 17.16 -11.89 -1.40
N PHE A 422 17.07 -12.44 -0.18
CA PHE A 422 17.84 -13.61 0.21
C PHE A 422 17.56 -14.80 -0.71
N TYR A 423 16.28 -15.10 -0.97
CA TYR A 423 15.89 -16.18 -1.87
C TYR A 423 16.47 -16.01 -3.28
N ASN A 424 16.53 -14.79 -3.81
CA ASN A 424 16.97 -14.51 -5.17
C ASN A 424 18.49 -14.41 -5.38
N VAL A 425 19.22 -13.95 -4.36
CA VAL A 425 20.61 -13.49 -4.53
C VAL A 425 21.58 -14.25 -3.63
N HIS A 426 21.12 -14.77 -2.49
CA HIS A 426 22.01 -15.41 -1.53
C HIS A 426 22.45 -16.80 -2.03
N PRO A 427 23.75 -17.16 -1.91
CA PRO A 427 24.28 -18.45 -2.39
C PRO A 427 23.61 -19.67 -1.76
N TRP A 428 23.13 -19.54 -0.53
CA TRP A 428 22.45 -20.63 0.18
C TRP A 428 21.16 -21.11 -0.50
N PHE A 429 20.50 -20.24 -1.28
CA PHE A 429 19.28 -20.58 -2.04
C PHE A 429 19.56 -20.81 -3.54
N ALA A 430 20.84 -20.94 -3.92
CA ALA A 430 21.20 -21.22 -5.30
C ALA A 430 20.75 -22.63 -5.70
N LYS A 431 20.21 -22.78 -6.91
CA LYS A 431 19.92 -24.10 -7.46
C LYS A 431 21.24 -24.85 -7.73
N PRO A 432 21.25 -26.20 -7.73
CA PRO A 432 22.45 -26.96 -8.07
C PRO A 432 23.03 -26.50 -9.43
N GLY A 433 24.28 -26.03 -9.44
CA GLY A 433 24.96 -25.50 -10.64
C GLY A 433 24.81 -23.99 -10.88
N GLU A 434 24.06 -23.26 -10.05
CA GLU A 434 23.92 -21.81 -10.14
C GLU A 434 24.97 -21.11 -9.24
N GLU A 435 25.92 -20.39 -9.84
CA GLU A 435 26.86 -19.57 -9.06
C GLU A 435 26.25 -18.20 -8.73
N ARG A 436 26.04 -17.93 -7.43
CA ARG A 436 25.62 -16.61 -6.95
C ARG A 436 26.74 -15.95 -6.18
N ASN A 437 27.18 -14.78 -6.62
CA ASN A 437 28.26 -14.03 -5.98
C ASN A 437 27.74 -12.72 -5.35
N LEU A 438 28.21 -12.42 -4.14
CA LEU A 438 27.87 -11.24 -3.32
C LEU A 438 28.94 -10.13 -3.35
N ASN A 439 30.00 -10.26 -4.15
CA ASN A 439 31.17 -9.37 -4.09
C ASN A 439 30.97 -7.94 -4.60
N GLY A 440 29.78 -7.57 -5.08
CA GLY A 440 29.47 -6.20 -5.54
C GLY A 440 29.07 -5.24 -4.40
N ILE A 441 29.52 -3.99 -4.47
CA ILE A 441 29.17 -2.95 -3.48
C ILE A 441 27.66 -2.79 -3.35
N TRP A 442 26.94 -2.71 -4.47
CA TRP A 442 25.47 -2.65 -4.48
C TRP A 442 24.83 -3.89 -3.86
N LYS A 443 25.36 -5.09 -4.12
CA LYS A 443 24.85 -6.32 -3.50
C LYS A 443 25.03 -6.32 -1.98
N LYS A 444 26.13 -5.76 -1.46
CA LYS A 444 26.35 -5.58 -0.02
C LYS A 444 25.40 -4.56 0.60
N VAL A 445 25.10 -3.46 -0.10
CA VAL A 445 24.10 -2.48 0.34
C VAL A 445 22.71 -3.13 0.40
N PHE A 446 22.30 -3.84 -0.65
CA PHE A 446 21.00 -4.52 -0.67
C PHE A 446 20.92 -5.65 0.37
N PHE A 447 22.03 -6.36 0.63
CA PHE A 447 22.13 -7.31 1.74
C PHE A 447 21.84 -6.62 3.08
N ALA A 448 22.51 -5.50 3.36
CA ALA A 448 22.30 -4.75 4.60
C ALA A 448 20.85 -4.26 4.71
N CYS A 449 20.28 -3.70 3.65
CA CYS A 449 18.88 -3.27 3.61
C CYS A 449 17.90 -4.45 3.83
N ALA A 450 18.18 -5.63 3.26
CA ALA A 450 17.36 -6.83 3.45
C ALA A 450 17.39 -7.31 4.91
N VAL A 451 18.57 -7.36 5.53
CA VAL A 451 18.73 -7.70 6.95
C VAL A 451 17.99 -6.69 7.83
N VAL A 452 18.22 -5.39 7.62
CA VAL A 452 17.55 -4.31 8.36
C VAL A 452 16.03 -4.43 8.20
N SER A 453 15.53 -4.71 7.00
CA SER A 453 14.10 -4.86 6.74
C SER A 453 13.48 -6.00 7.56
N ILE A 454 14.15 -7.17 7.61
CA ILE A 454 13.66 -8.32 8.38
C ILE A 454 13.69 -8.03 9.87
N VAL A 455 14.80 -7.47 10.39
CA VAL A 455 14.96 -7.15 11.81
C VAL A 455 13.95 -6.09 12.23
N LEU A 456 13.75 -5.05 11.42
CA LEU A 456 12.77 -4.00 11.64
C LEU A 456 11.36 -4.58 11.71
N SER A 457 10.97 -5.44 10.75
CA SER A 457 9.66 -6.11 10.78
C SER A 457 9.48 -6.99 12.01
N ALA A 458 10.47 -7.81 12.35
CA ALA A 458 10.44 -8.69 13.51
C ALA A 458 10.33 -7.91 14.83
N ALA A 459 10.94 -6.73 14.92
CA ALA A 459 10.87 -5.86 16.10
C ALA A 459 9.56 -5.06 16.17
N ILE A 460 9.12 -4.44 15.06
CA ILE A 460 7.93 -3.60 15.01
C ILE A 460 6.65 -4.40 15.24
N THR A 461 6.57 -5.66 14.82
CA THR A 461 5.35 -6.47 15.01
C THR A 461 4.93 -6.60 16.47
N PRO A 462 5.73 -7.18 17.39
CA PRO A 462 5.33 -7.30 18.78
C PRO A 462 5.24 -5.95 19.49
N LEU A 463 6.20 -5.03 19.24
CA LEU A 463 6.23 -3.72 19.89
C LEU A 463 5.05 -2.85 19.46
N GLY A 464 4.67 -2.90 18.18
CA GLY A 464 3.55 -2.14 17.63
C GLY A 464 2.21 -2.66 18.12
N LEU A 465 2.04 -3.98 18.22
CA LEU A 465 0.86 -4.56 18.86
C LEU A 465 0.73 -4.14 20.31
N TYR A 466 1.84 -4.18 21.06
CA TYR A 466 1.87 -3.70 22.45
C TYR A 466 1.53 -2.21 22.54
N SER A 467 2.11 -1.38 21.66
CA SER A 467 1.84 0.06 21.58
C SER A 467 0.36 0.36 21.30
N ALA A 468 -0.25 -0.37 20.37
CA ALA A 468 -1.68 -0.25 20.10
C ALA A 468 -2.53 -0.68 21.30
N ALA A 469 -2.21 -1.82 21.93
CA ALA A 469 -2.97 -2.34 23.06
C ALA A 469 -2.92 -1.38 24.26
N GLU A 470 -1.75 -0.85 24.59
CA GLU A 470 -1.59 0.12 25.66
C GLU A 470 -2.27 1.45 25.31
N GLY A 471 -2.18 1.90 24.07
CA GLY A 471 -2.90 3.08 23.59
C GLY A 471 -4.43 2.94 23.69
N ILE A 472 -4.98 1.75 23.38
CA ILE A 472 -6.40 1.44 23.55
C ILE A 472 -6.79 1.43 25.04
N LYS A 473 -6.01 0.75 25.88
CA LYS A 473 -6.23 0.66 27.32
C LYS A 473 -6.25 2.05 27.97
N GLN A 474 -5.26 2.89 27.65
CA GLN A 474 -5.19 4.26 28.18
C GLN A 474 -6.35 5.12 27.68
N GLY A 475 -6.75 4.99 26.41
CA GLY A 475 -7.89 5.73 25.87
C GLY A 475 -9.22 5.37 26.57
N TYR A 476 -9.42 4.10 26.93
CA TYR A 476 -10.56 3.68 27.77
C TYR A 476 -10.44 4.20 29.21
N SER A 477 -9.26 4.07 29.83
CA SER A 477 -9.04 4.52 31.21
C SER A 477 -9.24 6.02 31.39
N LYS A 478 -8.92 6.83 30.38
CA LYS A 478 -9.11 8.29 30.38
C LYS A 478 -10.53 8.72 29.98
N GLY A 479 -11.41 7.77 29.63
CA GLY A 479 -12.76 8.05 29.14
C GLY A 479 -12.81 8.69 27.75
N THR A 480 -11.70 8.70 27.02
CA THR A 480 -11.61 9.26 25.67
C THR A 480 -12.27 8.33 24.64
N PHE A 481 -12.25 7.02 24.89
CA PHE A 481 -12.79 6.00 24.00
C PHE A 481 -14.14 5.46 24.49
N LYS A 482 -15.09 5.35 23.57
CA LYS A 482 -16.39 4.69 23.79
C LYS A 482 -16.37 3.24 23.34
N HIS A 483 -17.45 2.52 23.63
CA HIS A 483 -17.62 1.12 23.23
C HIS A 483 -17.62 0.97 21.69
N PRO A 484 -17.21 -0.19 21.16
CA PRO A 484 -17.37 -0.52 19.74
C PRO A 484 -18.81 -0.31 19.25
N PHE A 485 -18.98 0.09 17.99
CA PHE A 485 -20.29 0.43 17.40
C PHE A 485 -21.07 1.55 18.13
N SER A 486 -20.37 2.43 18.87
CA SER A 486 -21.02 3.61 19.46
C SER A 486 -21.28 4.70 18.42
N CYS A 487 -22.31 5.52 18.65
CA CYS A 487 -22.72 6.60 17.76
C CYS A 487 -21.89 7.89 17.86
N SER A 488 -20.76 7.87 18.57
CA SER A 488 -19.91 9.06 18.75
C SER A 488 -19.00 9.35 17.57
#